data_AF-A0A381UKR7-F1
#
_entry.id   AF-A0A381UKR7-F1
#
_cell.length_a   1.000
_cell.length_b   1.000
_cell.length_c   1.000
_cell.angle_alpha   90.00
_cell.angle_beta   90.00
_cell.angle_gamma   90.00
#
_symmetry.space_group_name_H-M   'P 1'
#
loop_
_entity.id
_entity.type
_entity.pdbx_description
1 polymer ?
#
loop_
_entity_poly.entity_id
_entity_poly.type
_entity_poly.pdbx_seq_one_letter_code
_entity_poly.pdbx_strand_id
1 'polypeptide(L)'
;MSNWELVMPGGGLTALGLGGIVLSYGGIAHTFIDGLHALSGLLFFLGLIFLSTGILDGGVSTSNRAKATVLVVISIVLAFGAAAFIGNTSPTLPTISGILILITIPSVVIAYMAMKMPQYVKPVGLIFIIAVGIGISTFFVFGVYGPSEYLIPKVIEETTEEIAEMIEPTSPIFAISILSGSSEQGAPDYNPDNALVEQGYVIEWTNDDEVSHTVTSSLDFGETFDSGLMDAGGVFQLDTTNLALGAYEYLCIVHPWMIATFVVEEPKGQVVANVSIPVGGDNNIEGQIYYEPQNIIVTKTTAVVWTNNDQVVHTVTSSLDFGETFDSGLMDAGGVFQLDTT
;
A
#
# COMPACT_ATOMS: atom_id res chain seq x y z
N MET A 1 -50.24 -16.77 -6.48
CA MET A 1 -49.70 -15.66 -7.30
C MET A 1 -48.94 -14.78 -6.36
N SER A 2 -47.68 -14.43 -6.66
CA SER A 2 -46.81 -13.57 -5.83
C SER A 2 -47.59 -12.41 -5.23
N ASN A 3 -47.33 -12.09 -3.97
CA ASN A 3 -47.88 -10.89 -3.36
C ASN A 3 -47.18 -9.68 -3.99
N TRP A 4 -47.75 -9.16 -5.08
CA TRP A 4 -47.16 -8.09 -5.89
C TRP A 4 -46.98 -6.79 -5.12
N GLU A 5 -47.75 -6.59 -4.05
CA GLU A 5 -47.61 -5.46 -3.12
C GLU A 5 -46.28 -5.50 -2.35
N LEU A 6 -45.68 -6.68 -2.20
CA LEU A 6 -44.37 -6.87 -1.59
C LEU A 6 -43.26 -7.09 -2.62
N VAL A 7 -43.56 -7.77 -3.74
CA VAL A 7 -42.57 -8.06 -4.79
C VAL A 7 -42.14 -6.81 -5.56
N MET A 8 -43.07 -5.91 -5.94
CA MET A 8 -42.69 -4.69 -6.70
C MET A 8 -41.83 -3.73 -5.88
N PRO A 9 -42.21 -3.36 -4.64
CA PRO A 9 -41.38 -2.48 -3.83
C PRO A 9 -40.07 -3.15 -3.42
N GLY A 10 -40.10 -4.44 -3.06
CA GLY A 10 -38.91 -5.21 -2.71
C GLY A 10 -37.90 -5.31 -3.85
N GLY A 11 -38.36 -5.63 -5.05
CA GLY A 11 -37.52 -5.66 -6.25
C GLY A 11 -36.95 -4.28 -6.62
N GLY A 12 -37.76 -3.22 -6.51
CA GLY A 12 -37.31 -1.84 -6.74
C GLY A 12 -36.23 -1.39 -5.74
N LEU A 13 -36.44 -1.63 -4.45
CA LEU A 13 -35.48 -1.30 -3.38
C LEU A 13 -34.17 -2.10 -3.53
N THR A 14 -34.27 -3.38 -3.88
CA THR A 14 -33.10 -4.24 -4.15
C THR A 14 -32.28 -3.68 -5.32
N ALA A 15 -32.94 -3.32 -6.43
CA ALA A 15 -32.27 -2.79 -7.60
C ALA A 15 -31.63 -1.41 -7.35
N LEU A 16 -32.31 -0.53 -6.62
CA LEU A 16 -31.77 0.78 -6.23
C LEU A 16 -30.58 0.65 -5.28
N GLY A 17 -30.67 -0.23 -4.28
CA GLY A 17 -29.56 -0.52 -3.36
C GLY A 17 -28.36 -1.10 -4.09
N LEU A 18 -28.56 -2.10 -4.96
CA LEU A 18 -27.49 -2.69 -5.76
C LEU A 18 -26.84 -1.68 -6.71
N GLY A 19 -27.65 -0.85 -7.39
CA GLY A 19 -27.14 0.20 -8.28
C GLY A 19 -26.30 1.23 -7.52
N GLY A 20 -26.72 1.63 -6.33
CA GLY A 20 -25.96 2.54 -5.46
C GLY A 20 -24.62 1.93 -5.00
N ILE A 21 -24.61 0.65 -4.63
CA ILE A 21 -23.37 -0.09 -4.29
C ILE A 21 -22.43 -0.10 -5.49
N VAL A 22 -22.90 -0.48 -6.68
CA VAL A 22 -22.07 -0.55 -7.90
C VAL A 22 -21.52 0.82 -8.29
N LEU A 23 -22.32 1.88 -8.23
CA LEU A 23 -21.85 3.24 -8.54
C LEU A 23 -20.80 3.74 -7.55
N SER A 24 -20.92 3.35 -6.29
CA SER A 24 -19.98 3.75 -5.24
C SER A 24 -18.64 3.01 -5.36
N TYR A 25 -18.67 1.68 -5.50
CA TYR A 25 -17.45 0.88 -5.74
C TYR A 25 -16.84 1.11 -7.13
N GLY A 26 -17.62 1.59 -8.10
CA GLY A 26 -17.14 1.94 -9.44
C GLY A 26 -16.43 3.30 -9.51
N GLY A 27 -16.29 4.04 -8.40
CA GLY A 27 -15.64 5.37 -8.38
C GLY A 27 -16.42 6.45 -9.14
N ILE A 28 -17.69 6.21 -9.50
CA ILE A 28 -18.48 7.17 -10.28
C ILE A 28 -19.05 8.27 -9.37
N ALA A 29 -19.21 8.01 -8.07
CA ALA A 29 -19.77 8.94 -7.09
C ALA A 29 -18.82 9.17 -5.88
N HIS A 30 -17.67 9.80 -6.11
CA HIS A 30 -16.65 10.07 -5.09
C HIS A 30 -17.08 10.98 -3.92
N THR A 31 -18.22 11.68 -4.02
CA THR A 31 -18.61 12.71 -3.04
C THR A 31 -19.43 12.22 -1.84
N PHE A 32 -19.76 10.92 -1.76
CA PHE A 32 -20.65 10.39 -0.71
C PHE A 32 -20.24 9.00 -0.17
N ILE A 33 -18.95 8.67 -0.19
CA ILE A 33 -18.44 7.31 0.06
C ILE A 33 -18.98 6.70 1.37
N ASP A 34 -18.99 7.44 2.49
CA ASP A 34 -19.38 6.84 3.77
C ASP A 34 -20.91 6.74 3.98
N GLY A 35 -21.67 7.73 3.50
CA GLY A 35 -23.13 7.77 3.68
C GLY A 35 -23.90 6.93 2.66
N LEU A 36 -23.42 6.89 1.42
CA LEU A 36 -24.09 6.20 0.32
C LEU A 36 -23.94 4.68 0.44
N HIS A 37 -22.80 4.18 0.91
CA HIS A 37 -22.60 2.75 1.18
C HIS A 37 -23.62 2.19 2.17
N ALA A 38 -23.76 2.84 3.33
CA ALA A 38 -24.67 2.39 4.37
C ALA A 38 -26.13 2.47 3.92
N LEU A 39 -26.52 3.55 3.24
CA LEU A 39 -27.88 3.74 2.75
C LEU A 39 -28.24 2.77 1.61
N SER A 40 -27.35 2.59 0.62
CA SER A 40 -27.55 1.66 -0.48
C SER A 40 -27.54 0.20 -0.01
N GLY A 41 -26.67 -0.14 0.95
CA GLY A 41 -26.69 -1.43 1.64
C GLY A 41 -28.01 -1.67 2.37
N LEU A 42 -28.48 -0.70 3.15
CA LEU A 42 -29.77 -0.80 3.86
C LEU A 42 -30.95 -0.96 2.90
N LEU A 43 -30.99 -0.20 1.80
CA LEU A 43 -32.02 -0.32 0.78
C LEU A 43 -31.99 -1.69 0.09
N PHE A 44 -30.80 -2.21 -0.18
CA PHE A 44 -30.61 -3.55 -0.73
C PHE A 44 -31.17 -4.62 0.21
N PHE A 45 -30.79 -4.60 1.49
CA PHE A 45 -31.25 -5.57 2.48
C PHE A 45 -32.76 -5.49 2.74
N LEU A 46 -33.32 -4.29 2.91
CA LEU A 46 -34.77 -4.12 3.07
C LEU A 46 -35.53 -4.57 1.82
N GLY A 47 -34.98 -4.28 0.63
CA GLY A 47 -35.50 -4.78 -0.63
C GLY A 47 -35.57 -6.30 -0.69
N LEU A 48 -34.48 -6.99 -0.30
CA LEU A 48 -34.44 -8.44 -0.25
C LEU A 48 -35.47 -9.02 0.72
N ILE A 49 -35.67 -8.41 1.89
CA ILE A 49 -36.67 -8.86 2.87
C ILE A 49 -38.09 -8.82 2.27
N PHE A 50 -38.48 -7.69 1.67
CA PHE A 50 -39.80 -7.57 1.06
C PHE A 50 -39.96 -8.46 -0.17
N LEU A 51 -38.92 -8.57 -1.00
CA LEU A 51 -38.91 -9.43 -2.18
C LEU A 51 -39.05 -10.91 -1.79
N SER A 52 -38.25 -11.37 -0.83
CA SER A 52 -38.31 -12.74 -0.32
C SER A 52 -39.68 -13.04 0.30
N THR A 53 -40.22 -12.11 1.10
CA THR A 53 -41.55 -12.28 1.72
C THR A 53 -42.65 -12.37 0.65
N GLY A 54 -42.63 -11.48 -0.34
CA GLY A 54 -43.62 -11.49 -1.43
C GLY A 54 -43.54 -12.73 -2.33
N ILE A 55 -42.33 -13.28 -2.51
CA ILE A 55 -42.10 -14.55 -3.20
C ILE A 55 -42.59 -15.74 -2.38
N LEU A 56 -42.33 -15.77 -1.07
CA LEU A 56 -42.76 -16.86 -0.18
C LEU A 56 -44.28 -16.90 -0.01
N ASP A 57 -44.93 -15.75 0.07
CA ASP A 57 -46.37 -15.62 0.30
C ASP A 57 -47.20 -16.02 -0.93
N GLY A 58 -46.76 -15.63 -2.13
CA GLY A 58 -47.54 -15.84 -3.35
C GLY A 58 -46.92 -16.75 -4.43
N GLY A 59 -45.66 -17.12 -4.28
CA GLY A 59 -44.89 -17.92 -5.24
C GLY A 59 -44.50 -17.15 -6.51
N VAL A 60 -43.55 -17.69 -7.29
CA VAL A 60 -43.11 -17.11 -8.56
C VAL A 60 -43.98 -17.53 -9.75
N SER A 61 -44.07 -16.69 -10.78
CA SER A 61 -44.79 -17.04 -12.01
C SER A 61 -44.10 -18.20 -12.74
N THR A 62 -44.85 -19.26 -13.01
CA THR A 62 -44.35 -20.47 -13.70
C THR A 62 -44.63 -20.49 -15.20
N SER A 63 -45.19 -19.40 -15.74
CA SER A 63 -45.53 -19.29 -17.16
C SER A 63 -44.30 -19.34 -18.06
N ASN A 64 -44.45 -19.84 -19.29
CA ASN A 64 -43.34 -19.89 -20.25
C ASN A 64 -42.81 -18.50 -20.61
N ARG A 65 -43.67 -17.49 -20.64
CA ARG A 65 -43.26 -16.09 -20.86
C ARG A 65 -42.39 -15.59 -19.71
N ALA A 66 -42.80 -15.82 -18.45
CA ALA A 66 -42.01 -15.43 -17.29
C ALA A 66 -40.65 -16.13 -17.26
N LYS A 67 -40.60 -17.43 -17.57
CA LYS A 67 -39.33 -18.19 -17.67
C LYS A 67 -38.41 -17.62 -18.75
N ALA A 68 -38.94 -17.28 -19.93
CA ALA A 68 -38.17 -16.68 -21.00
C ALA A 68 -37.62 -15.31 -20.61
N THR A 69 -38.44 -14.45 -19.99
CA THR A 69 -38.00 -13.13 -19.49
C THR A 69 -36.90 -13.26 -18.43
N VAL A 70 -37.06 -14.16 -17.46
CA VAL A 70 -36.04 -14.42 -16.42
C VAL A 70 -34.73 -14.89 -17.05
N LEU A 71 -34.80 -15.78 -18.04
CA LEU A 71 -33.60 -16.27 -18.73
C LEU A 71 -32.85 -15.13 -19.43
N VAL A 72 -33.57 -14.25 -20.16
CA VAL A 72 -32.95 -13.07 -20.80
C VAL A 72 -32.28 -12.16 -19.78
N VAL A 73 -32.94 -11.87 -18.66
CA VAL A 73 -32.37 -11.01 -17.60
C VAL A 73 -31.12 -11.65 -16.98
N ILE A 74 -31.17 -12.94 -16.65
CA ILE A 74 -30.01 -13.68 -16.11
C ILE A 74 -28.84 -13.66 -17.11
N SER A 75 -29.11 -13.89 -18.40
CA SER A 75 -28.07 -13.84 -19.43
C SER A 75 -27.41 -12.47 -19.55
N ILE A 76 -28.19 -11.39 -19.45
CA ILE A 76 -27.65 -10.02 -19.44
C ILE A 76 -26.77 -9.81 -18.21
N VAL A 77 -27.26 -10.16 -17.01
CA VAL A 77 -26.49 -10.02 -15.75
C VAL A 77 -25.20 -10.82 -15.79
N LEU A 78 -25.24 -12.07 -16.27
CA LEU A 78 -24.05 -12.90 -16.41
C LEU A 78 -23.07 -12.34 -17.44
N ALA A 79 -23.55 -11.75 -18.54
CA ALA A 79 -22.69 -11.11 -19.54
C ALA A 79 -21.98 -9.87 -18.97
N PHE A 80 -22.68 -8.99 -18.27
CA PHE A 80 -22.07 -7.85 -17.59
C PHE A 80 -21.15 -8.27 -16.44
N GLY A 81 -21.54 -9.29 -15.68
CA GLY A 81 -20.71 -9.87 -14.61
C GLY A 81 -19.41 -10.46 -15.16
N ALA A 82 -19.47 -11.18 -16.28
CA ALA A 82 -18.27 -11.71 -16.95
C ALA A 82 -17.39 -10.58 -17.54
N ALA A 83 -18.01 -9.52 -18.07
CA ALA A 83 -17.27 -8.36 -18.57
C ALA A 83 -16.49 -7.64 -17.47
N ALA A 84 -16.96 -7.66 -16.22
CA ALA A 84 -16.25 -7.07 -15.08
C ALA A 84 -14.88 -7.73 -14.77
N PHE A 85 -14.61 -8.92 -15.32
CA PHE A 85 -13.30 -9.57 -15.19
C PHE A 85 -12.32 -9.16 -16.30
N ILE A 86 -12.80 -8.56 -17.39
CA ILE A 86 -11.94 -8.22 -18.53
C ILE A 86 -11.12 -6.99 -18.18
N GLY A 87 -9.79 -7.16 -18.08
CA GLY A 87 -8.86 -6.07 -17.79
C GLY A 87 -8.78 -5.67 -16.32
N ASN A 88 -9.40 -6.42 -15.40
CA ASN A 88 -9.28 -6.17 -13.97
C ASN A 88 -8.01 -6.80 -13.40
N THR A 89 -7.24 -6.03 -12.63
CA THR A 89 -6.01 -6.46 -11.95
C THR A 89 -6.20 -6.77 -10.46
N SER A 90 -7.39 -6.50 -9.90
CA SER A 90 -7.62 -6.66 -8.47
C SER A 90 -7.49 -8.13 -8.03
N PRO A 91 -6.65 -8.43 -7.01
CA PRO A 91 -6.48 -9.79 -6.49
C PRO A 91 -7.70 -10.30 -5.72
N THR A 92 -8.61 -9.41 -5.30
CA THR A 92 -9.79 -9.77 -4.48
C THR A 92 -10.99 -10.20 -5.30
N LEU A 93 -11.13 -9.70 -6.55
CA LEU A 93 -12.30 -10.01 -7.40
C LEU A 93 -12.47 -11.51 -7.67
N PRO A 94 -11.43 -12.29 -8.04
CA PRO A 94 -11.55 -13.73 -8.22
C PRO A 94 -12.00 -14.46 -6.96
N THR A 95 -11.49 -14.03 -5.79
CA THR A 95 -11.81 -14.62 -4.48
C THR A 95 -13.28 -14.42 -4.10
N ILE A 96 -13.76 -13.17 -4.16
CA ILE A 96 -15.16 -12.84 -3.89
C ILE A 96 -16.09 -13.58 -4.86
N SER A 97 -15.74 -13.59 -6.14
CA SER A 97 -16.53 -14.29 -7.17
C SER A 97 -16.56 -15.79 -6.96
N GLY A 98 -15.43 -16.38 -6.53
CA GLY A 98 -15.35 -17.78 -6.14
C GLY A 98 -16.29 -18.11 -4.98
N ILE A 99 -16.33 -17.27 -3.94
CA ILE A 99 -17.25 -17.43 -2.79
C ILE A 99 -18.71 -17.33 -3.25
N LEU A 100 -19.04 -16.34 -4.09
CA LEU A 100 -20.39 -16.17 -4.61
C LEU A 100 -20.84 -17.37 -5.44
N ILE A 101 -19.97 -17.93 -6.29
CA ILE A 101 -20.24 -19.15 -7.06
C ILE A 101 -20.45 -20.35 -6.12
N LEU A 102 -19.60 -20.46 -5.09
CA LEU A 102 -19.66 -21.52 -4.08
C LEU A 102 -20.99 -21.51 -3.31
N ILE A 103 -21.61 -20.35 -3.11
CA ILE A 103 -22.94 -20.21 -2.47
C ILE A 103 -24.07 -20.41 -3.49
N THR A 104 -23.92 -19.83 -4.69
CA THR A 104 -24.99 -19.74 -5.68
C THR A 104 -25.31 -21.10 -6.30
N ILE A 105 -24.29 -21.88 -6.69
CA ILE A 105 -24.50 -23.18 -7.35
C ILE A 105 -25.26 -24.15 -6.44
N PRO A 106 -24.86 -24.40 -5.18
CA PRO A 106 -25.60 -25.27 -4.28
C PRO A 106 -27.03 -24.79 -4.05
N SER A 107 -27.22 -23.48 -3.87
CA SER A 107 -28.53 -22.89 -3.62
C SER A 107 -29.51 -23.16 -4.78
N VAL A 108 -29.07 -22.97 -6.02
CA VAL A 108 -29.88 -23.23 -7.21
C VAL A 108 -30.18 -24.73 -7.38
N VAL A 109 -29.16 -25.58 -7.20
CA VAL A 109 -29.33 -27.04 -7.37
C VAL A 109 -30.25 -27.61 -6.30
N ILE A 110 -30.08 -27.22 -5.04
CA ILE A 110 -30.92 -27.67 -3.92
C ILE A 110 -32.36 -27.19 -4.13
N ALA A 111 -32.57 -25.93 -4.52
CA ALA A 111 -33.90 -25.39 -4.81
C ALA A 111 -34.58 -26.15 -5.96
N TYR A 112 -33.84 -26.43 -7.05
CA TYR A 112 -34.36 -27.21 -8.17
C TYR A 112 -34.74 -28.63 -7.75
N MET A 113 -33.86 -29.31 -7.00
CA MET A 113 -34.12 -30.67 -6.52
C MET A 113 -35.29 -30.73 -5.55
N ALA A 114 -35.44 -29.74 -4.66
CA ALA A 114 -36.58 -29.65 -3.76
C ALA A 114 -37.92 -29.58 -4.53
N MET A 115 -37.92 -28.92 -5.70
CA MET A 115 -39.12 -28.80 -6.53
C MET A 115 -39.37 -30.01 -7.45
N LYS A 116 -38.31 -30.60 -8.02
CA LYS A 116 -38.45 -31.59 -9.12
C LYS A 116 -38.10 -33.01 -8.71
N MET A 117 -37.22 -33.20 -7.74
CA MET A 117 -36.73 -34.51 -7.31
C MET A 117 -36.49 -34.54 -5.79
N PRO A 118 -37.55 -34.38 -4.97
CA PRO A 118 -37.44 -34.19 -3.52
C PRO A 118 -36.70 -35.34 -2.81
N GLN A 119 -36.78 -36.56 -3.35
CA GLN A 119 -36.08 -37.73 -2.83
C GLN A 119 -34.54 -37.58 -2.81
N TYR A 120 -33.96 -36.71 -3.65
CA TYR A 120 -32.52 -36.51 -3.75
C TYR A 120 -32.00 -35.27 -3.01
N VAL A 121 -32.87 -34.46 -2.40
CA VAL A 121 -32.46 -33.22 -1.70
C VAL A 121 -31.50 -33.50 -0.56
N LYS A 122 -31.80 -34.51 0.28
CA LYS A 122 -30.96 -34.88 1.43
C LYS A 122 -29.57 -35.38 0.99
N PRO A 123 -29.44 -36.38 0.10
CA PRO A 123 -28.12 -36.85 -0.30
C PRO A 123 -27.31 -35.79 -1.06
N VAL A 124 -27.94 -34.99 -1.93
CA VAL A 124 -27.23 -33.95 -2.68
C VAL A 124 -26.86 -32.75 -1.82
N GLY A 125 -27.73 -32.36 -0.88
CA GLY A 125 -27.40 -31.34 0.11
C GLY A 125 -26.19 -31.74 0.97
N LEU A 126 -26.11 -33.01 1.37
CA LEU A 126 -24.95 -33.53 2.10
C LEU A 126 -23.65 -33.44 1.28
N ILE A 127 -23.70 -33.74 -0.02
CA ILE A 127 -22.55 -33.61 -0.93
C ILE A 127 -22.07 -32.15 -0.98
N PHE A 128 -22.99 -31.18 -1.11
CA PHE A 128 -22.61 -29.78 -1.13
C PHE A 128 -22.04 -29.29 0.19
N ILE A 129 -22.60 -29.71 1.34
CA ILE A 129 -22.06 -29.36 2.66
C ILE A 129 -20.61 -29.86 2.81
N ILE A 130 -20.35 -31.11 2.41
CA ILE A 130 -19.00 -31.68 2.46
C ILE A 130 -18.08 -30.96 1.46
N ALA A 131 -18.53 -30.71 0.23
CA ALA A 131 -17.72 -30.03 -0.78
C ALA A 131 -17.37 -28.58 -0.39
N VAL A 132 -18.32 -27.84 0.19
CA VAL A 132 -18.08 -26.49 0.71
C VAL A 132 -17.14 -26.54 1.91
N GLY A 133 -17.32 -27.48 2.83
CA GLY A 133 -16.43 -27.67 3.98
C GLY A 133 -14.99 -27.99 3.54
N ILE A 134 -14.82 -28.87 2.54
CA ILE A 134 -13.52 -29.17 1.94
C ILE A 134 -12.96 -27.94 1.24
N GLY A 135 -13.77 -27.19 0.47
CA GLY A 135 -13.35 -25.98 -0.21
C GLY A 135 -12.84 -24.91 0.75
N ILE A 136 -13.60 -24.63 1.81
CA ILE A 136 -13.21 -23.70 2.88
C ILE A 136 -11.95 -24.19 3.59
N SER A 137 -11.92 -25.46 4.00
CA SER A 137 -10.74 -26.04 4.66
C SER A 137 -9.50 -25.97 3.76
N THR A 138 -9.63 -26.22 2.46
CA THR A 138 -8.53 -26.15 1.50
C THR A 138 -8.07 -24.71 1.32
N PHE A 139 -9.01 -23.75 1.25
CA PHE A 139 -8.70 -22.33 1.18
C PHE A 139 -7.93 -21.84 2.42
N PHE A 140 -8.32 -22.24 3.63
CA PHE A 140 -7.59 -21.87 4.83
C PHE A 140 -6.25 -22.62 4.95
N VAL A 141 -6.22 -23.93 4.72
CA VAL A 141 -5.00 -24.74 4.87
C VAL A 141 -3.96 -24.45 3.80
N PHE A 142 -4.36 -24.20 2.55
CA PHE A 142 -3.43 -23.99 1.44
C PHE A 142 -3.38 -22.54 0.93
N GLY A 143 -4.38 -21.72 1.23
CA GLY A 143 -4.40 -20.30 0.86
C GLY A 143 -3.87 -19.39 1.97
N VAL A 144 -4.35 -19.56 3.21
CA VAL A 144 -3.93 -18.72 4.36
C VAL A 144 -2.71 -19.30 5.07
N TYR A 145 -2.68 -20.62 5.29
CA TYR A 145 -1.62 -21.33 6.02
C TYR A 145 -0.82 -22.31 5.14
N GLY A 146 -0.92 -22.13 3.81
CA GLY A 146 -0.38 -23.07 2.83
C GLY A 146 1.14 -23.12 2.75
N PRO A 147 1.70 -24.18 2.13
CA PRO A 147 3.14 -24.42 2.05
C PRO A 147 3.83 -23.55 0.97
N SER A 148 3.49 -22.26 0.89
CA SER A 148 4.17 -21.31 0.00
C SER A 148 5.63 -21.08 0.41
N GLU A 149 6.02 -21.42 1.63
CA GLU A 149 7.42 -21.33 2.07
C GLU A 149 8.26 -22.59 1.80
N TYR A 150 7.65 -23.75 1.51
CA TYR A 150 8.37 -25.04 1.47
C TYR A 150 8.68 -25.58 0.08
N LEU A 151 8.08 -25.02 -0.98
CA LEU A 151 8.23 -25.50 -2.37
C LEU A 151 9.08 -24.60 -3.26
N ILE A 152 9.58 -23.49 -2.73
CA ILE A 152 10.79 -22.88 -3.28
C ILE A 152 11.93 -23.80 -2.80
N PRO A 153 12.79 -24.32 -3.68
CA PRO A 153 14.03 -24.94 -3.22
C PRO A 153 14.70 -23.95 -2.28
N LYS A 154 14.82 -24.32 -1.00
CA LYS A 154 15.76 -23.70 -0.09
C LYS A 154 17.14 -24.01 -0.69
N VAL A 155 17.58 -23.14 -1.60
CA VAL A 155 18.98 -23.03 -1.95
C VAL A 155 19.63 -22.64 -0.64
N ILE A 156 20.22 -23.64 0.00
CA ILE A 156 21.18 -23.47 1.06
C ILE A 156 22.36 -22.77 0.39
N GLU A 157 22.30 -21.44 0.35
CA GLU A 157 23.46 -20.56 0.48
C GLU A 157 23.40 -19.93 1.89
N GLU A 158 23.32 -20.80 2.90
CA GLU A 158 24.00 -20.50 4.14
C GLU A 158 25.45 -20.99 3.95
N THR A 159 26.42 -20.17 4.35
CA THR A 159 27.87 -20.42 4.43
C THR A 159 28.74 -20.14 3.20
N THR A 160 28.70 -18.90 2.75
CA THR A 160 29.90 -18.05 2.56
C THR A 160 29.43 -16.67 3.03
N GLU A 161 29.61 -16.25 4.29
CA GLU A 161 30.91 -15.89 4.86
C GLU A 161 31.97 -15.56 3.79
N GLU A 162 31.62 -14.65 2.89
CA GLU A 162 32.58 -13.73 2.31
C GLU A 162 31.84 -12.41 2.07
N ILE A 163 32.07 -11.46 3.00
CA ILE A 163 31.85 -10.03 2.84
C ILE A 163 30.34 -9.71 2.70
N ALA A 164 29.59 -9.41 3.76
CA ALA A 164 29.65 -8.07 4.36
C ALA A 164 30.23 -6.99 3.42
N GLU A 165 29.76 -6.90 2.18
CA GLU A 165 29.35 -5.60 1.70
C GLU A 165 28.16 -5.29 2.63
N MET A 166 28.27 -4.53 3.72
CA MET A 166 28.76 -3.15 3.73
C MET A 166 28.52 -2.43 2.39
N ILE A 167 27.39 -2.72 1.75
CA ILE A 167 26.55 -1.62 1.34
C ILE A 167 25.85 -1.23 2.64
N GLU A 168 26.54 -0.40 3.44
CA GLU A 168 25.83 0.64 4.18
C GLU A 168 24.72 1.13 3.24
N PRO A 169 23.44 1.24 3.64
CA PRO A 169 22.51 1.94 2.78
C PRO A 169 23.12 3.32 2.55
N THR A 170 23.72 3.53 1.38
CA THR A 170 24.23 4.84 0.96
C THR A 170 23.07 5.81 0.79
N SER A 171 21.84 5.28 0.74
CA SER A 171 20.59 6.01 0.85
C SER A 171 20.42 6.57 2.26
N PRO A 172 20.28 7.90 2.41
CA PRO A 172 20.06 8.51 3.71
C PRO A 172 18.76 8.02 4.37
N ILE A 173 18.79 7.84 5.69
CA ILE A 173 17.62 7.42 6.47
C ILE A 173 16.84 8.66 6.94
N PHE A 174 15.52 8.64 6.75
CA PHE A 174 14.59 9.58 7.35
C PHE A 174 13.80 8.87 8.47
N ALA A 175 14.06 9.23 9.72
CA ALA A 175 13.45 8.57 10.87
C ALA A 175 12.06 9.15 11.22
N ILE A 176 11.10 8.27 11.49
CA ILE A 176 9.77 8.57 12.02
C ILE A 176 9.54 7.68 13.26
N SER A 177 8.97 8.24 14.31
CA SER A 177 8.66 7.51 15.55
C SER A 177 7.14 7.42 15.73
N ILE A 178 6.66 6.24 16.12
CA ILE A 178 5.32 6.05 16.69
C ILE A 178 5.45 6.31 18.19
N LEU A 179 4.85 7.40 18.66
CA LEU A 179 5.07 7.93 19.99
C LEU A 179 4.40 7.06 21.07
N SER A 180 4.99 7.05 22.28
CA SER A 180 4.36 6.43 23.44
C SER A 180 3.00 7.05 23.76
N GLY A 181 1.99 6.20 23.97
CA GLY A 181 0.60 6.61 24.22
C GLY A 181 -0.22 6.93 22.96
N SER A 182 0.32 6.67 21.77
CA SER A 182 -0.36 6.92 20.48
C SER A 182 -1.62 6.06 20.26
N SER A 183 -1.75 4.95 21.00
CA SER A 183 -3.00 4.18 21.11
C SER A 183 -4.16 4.92 21.79
N GLU A 184 -3.93 6.08 22.43
CA GLU A 184 -5.01 6.90 22.99
C GLU A 184 -5.52 7.92 21.96
N GLN A 185 -6.82 7.87 21.65
CA GLN A 185 -7.41 8.79 20.68
C GLN A 185 -7.26 10.25 21.10
N GLY A 186 -6.59 11.05 20.26
CA GLY A 186 -6.32 12.47 20.49
C GLY A 186 -4.95 12.76 21.11
N ALA A 187 -4.17 11.73 21.46
CA ALA A 187 -2.75 11.88 21.73
C ALA A 187 -1.95 12.05 20.43
N PRO A 188 -0.75 12.67 20.47
CA PRO A 188 0.19 12.65 19.36
C PRO A 188 0.56 11.20 18.97
N ASP A 189 0.62 10.92 17.68
CA ASP A 189 0.77 9.58 17.13
C ASP A 189 2.13 9.36 16.45
N TYR A 190 2.40 10.03 15.33
CA TYR A 190 3.65 9.94 14.59
C TYR A 190 4.48 11.21 14.76
N ASN A 191 5.81 11.06 14.77
CA ASN A 191 6.73 12.18 14.78
C ASN A 191 7.88 12.00 13.78
N PRO A 192 8.02 12.91 12.79
CA PRO A 192 7.07 13.97 12.47
C PRO A 192 5.75 13.40 11.90
N ASP A 193 4.65 14.11 12.18
CA ASP A 193 3.32 13.80 11.65
C ASP A 193 3.19 14.15 10.15
N ASN A 194 3.95 15.15 9.72
CA ASN A 194 4.12 15.52 8.32
C ASN A 194 5.60 15.51 7.95
N ALA A 195 6.01 14.52 7.16
CA ALA A 195 7.39 14.38 6.70
C ALA A 195 7.54 14.91 5.26
N LEU A 196 8.69 15.53 4.98
CA LEU A 196 9.11 15.87 3.63
C LEU A 196 10.40 15.08 3.37
N VAL A 197 10.35 14.18 2.39
CA VAL A 197 11.38 13.17 2.16
C VAL A 197 11.80 13.23 0.69
N GLU A 198 13.10 13.28 0.44
CA GLU A 198 13.61 13.24 -0.93
C GLU A 198 13.55 11.80 -1.48
N GLN A 199 13.17 11.66 -2.75
CA GLN A 199 13.15 10.36 -3.42
C GLN A 199 14.56 9.72 -3.38
N GLY A 200 14.62 8.43 -3.01
CA GLY A 200 15.86 7.68 -2.83
C GLY A 200 16.30 7.54 -1.37
N TYR A 201 15.63 8.22 -0.43
CA TYR A 201 15.79 7.99 1.00
C TYR A 201 15.07 6.71 1.44
N VAL A 202 15.53 6.14 2.55
CA VAL A 202 14.80 5.11 3.28
C VAL A 202 14.08 5.75 4.45
N ILE A 203 12.75 5.66 4.48
CA ILE A 203 11.99 6.08 5.65
C ILE A 203 11.99 4.93 6.65
N GLU A 204 12.36 5.19 7.89
CA GLU A 204 12.37 4.21 8.97
C GLU A 204 11.37 4.61 10.06
N TRP A 205 10.37 3.77 10.28
CA TRP A 205 9.46 3.90 11.41
C TRP A 205 9.92 3.02 12.55
N THR A 206 9.99 3.59 13.76
CA THR A 206 10.20 2.84 15.01
C THR A 206 8.96 2.92 15.88
N ASN A 207 8.49 1.78 16.41
CA ASN A 207 7.42 1.76 17.39
C ASN A 207 7.95 2.02 18.80
N ASP A 208 7.90 3.28 19.26
CA ASP A 208 8.27 3.66 20.63
C ASP A 208 7.10 3.57 21.62
N ASP A 209 5.93 3.08 21.19
CA ASP A 209 4.81 2.77 22.07
C ASP A 209 4.93 1.36 22.67
N GLU A 210 4.21 1.12 23.77
CA GLU A 210 4.13 -0.20 24.42
C GLU A 210 3.13 -1.14 23.73
N VAL A 211 2.31 -0.61 22.81
CA VAL A 211 1.25 -1.33 22.08
C VAL A 211 1.68 -1.57 20.65
N SER A 212 1.25 -2.68 20.05
CA SER A 212 1.53 -2.97 18.65
C SER A 212 0.75 -2.04 17.70
N HIS A 213 1.41 -1.57 16.65
CA HIS A 213 0.87 -0.63 15.65
C HIS A 213 1.18 -1.08 14.22
N THR A 214 0.62 -0.39 13.22
CA THR A 214 0.98 -0.57 11.81
C THR A 214 1.27 0.79 11.17
N VAL A 215 2.02 0.77 10.07
CA VAL A 215 2.26 1.86 9.14
C VAL A 215 1.77 1.36 7.78
N THR A 216 0.57 1.79 7.40
CA THR A 216 -0.12 1.24 6.21
C THR A 216 -0.65 2.36 5.33
N SER A 217 -0.39 2.32 4.03
CA SER A 217 -0.90 3.31 3.07
C SER A 217 -2.44 3.36 3.09
N SER A 218 -3.00 4.56 3.26
CA SER A 218 -4.44 4.72 3.53
C SER A 218 -5.31 4.60 2.28
N LEU A 219 -4.88 5.23 1.17
CA LEU A 219 -5.68 5.39 -0.04
C LEU A 219 -6.00 4.05 -0.73
N ASP A 220 -5.09 3.09 -0.61
CA ASP A 220 -5.13 1.77 -1.26
C ASP A 220 -5.08 0.62 -0.25
N PHE A 221 -5.28 0.90 1.03
CA PHE A 221 -5.35 -0.09 2.11
C PHE A 221 -4.14 -1.03 2.18
N GLY A 222 -2.94 -0.47 2.06
CA GLY A 222 -1.68 -1.21 2.20
C GLY A 222 -1.13 -1.81 0.92
N GLU A 223 -1.76 -1.56 -0.24
CA GLU A 223 -1.23 -2.04 -1.52
C GLU A 223 0.13 -1.37 -1.88
N THR A 224 0.33 -0.09 -1.56
CA THR A 224 1.61 0.60 -1.77
C THR A 224 2.64 0.20 -0.72
N PHE A 225 2.27 0.25 0.57
CA PHE A 225 3.12 -0.24 1.66
C PHE A 225 2.30 -0.63 2.88
N ASP A 226 2.72 -1.70 3.55
CA ASP A 226 2.16 -2.16 4.81
C ASP A 226 3.27 -2.77 5.67
N SER A 227 3.49 -2.21 6.86
CA SER A 227 4.43 -2.77 7.82
C SER A 227 3.97 -4.12 8.41
N GLY A 228 2.68 -4.42 8.30
CA GLY A 228 2.03 -5.38 9.19
C GLY A 228 2.09 -4.92 10.65
N LEU A 229 1.82 -5.82 11.58
CA LEU A 229 1.92 -5.53 13.01
C LEU A 229 3.37 -5.37 13.45
N MET A 230 3.68 -4.20 14.00
CA MET A 230 4.94 -3.86 14.64
C MET A 230 4.74 -3.88 16.16
N ASP A 231 5.41 -4.80 16.85
CA ASP A 231 5.45 -4.81 18.32
C ASP A 231 6.28 -3.63 18.87
N ALA A 232 6.25 -3.43 20.19
CA ALA A 232 7.05 -2.41 20.86
C ALA A 232 8.55 -2.55 20.53
N GLY A 233 9.18 -1.45 20.11
CA GLY A 233 10.55 -1.39 19.60
C GLY A 233 10.73 -1.96 18.19
N GLY A 234 9.66 -2.40 17.53
CA GLY A 234 9.68 -2.88 16.16
C GLY A 234 10.03 -1.77 15.17
N VAL A 235 10.70 -2.14 14.07
CA VAL A 235 11.16 -1.22 13.04
C VAL A 235 10.62 -1.64 11.68
N PHE A 236 10.17 -0.68 10.88
CA PHE A 236 9.76 -0.87 9.49
C PHE A 236 10.48 0.14 8.59
N GLN A 237 10.95 -0.30 7.43
CA GLN A 237 11.68 0.53 6.48
C GLN A 237 10.98 0.54 5.11
N LEU A 238 10.90 1.71 4.49
CA LEU A 238 10.37 1.92 3.14
C LEU A 238 11.39 2.65 2.27
N ASP A 239 11.84 1.99 1.20
CA ASP A 239 12.68 2.62 0.18
C ASP A 239 11.81 3.47 -0.77
N THR A 240 12.08 4.77 -0.80
CA THR A 240 11.34 5.73 -1.64
C THR A 240 11.81 5.77 -3.09
N THR A 241 12.89 5.06 -3.47
CA THR A 241 13.49 5.09 -4.82
C THR A 241 12.48 4.85 -5.93
N ASN A 242 11.53 3.94 -5.72
CA ASN A 242 10.52 3.56 -6.72
C ASN A 242 9.14 4.18 -6.46
N LEU A 243 8.99 5.03 -5.45
CA LEU A 243 7.75 5.76 -5.20
C LEU A 243 7.63 6.93 -6.17
N ALA A 244 6.40 7.21 -6.59
CA ALA A 244 6.11 8.42 -7.36
C ALA A 244 6.27 9.67 -6.47
N LEU A 245 6.56 10.80 -7.07
CA LEU A 245 6.56 12.07 -6.33
C LEU A 245 5.13 12.42 -5.89
N GLY A 246 4.99 12.94 -4.68
CA GLY A 246 3.68 13.34 -4.14
C GLY A 246 3.49 12.99 -2.67
N ALA A 247 2.29 13.26 -2.17
CA ALA A 247 1.90 12.99 -0.80
C ALA A 247 1.36 11.56 -0.65
N TYR A 248 1.83 10.88 0.39
CA TYR A 248 1.41 9.56 0.83
C TYR A 248 0.85 9.67 2.25
N GLU A 249 -0.46 9.50 2.37
CA GLU A 249 -1.13 9.39 3.66
C GLU A 249 -1.08 7.92 4.12
N TYR A 250 -0.86 7.71 5.42
CA TYR A 250 -0.81 6.41 6.03
C TYR A 250 -1.47 6.40 7.41
N LEU A 251 -1.89 5.23 7.85
CA LEU A 251 -2.61 5.03 9.10
C LEU A 251 -2.17 3.77 9.84
N CYS A 252 -2.54 3.69 11.11
CA CYS A 252 -2.52 2.44 11.88
C CYS A 252 -3.86 1.71 11.71
N ILE A 253 -3.85 0.46 11.22
CA ILE A 253 -5.08 -0.32 11.00
C ILE A 253 -5.79 -0.65 12.33
N VAL A 254 -5.00 -0.85 13.40
CA VAL A 254 -5.53 -1.19 14.74
C VAL A 254 -6.17 0.03 15.40
N HIS A 255 -5.60 1.22 15.17
CA HIS A 255 -6.01 2.49 15.75
C HIS A 255 -6.26 3.53 14.64
N PRO A 256 -7.41 3.49 13.92
CA PRO A 256 -7.60 4.22 12.67
C PRO A 256 -7.62 5.76 12.78
N TRP A 257 -7.56 6.32 13.99
CA TRP A 257 -7.38 7.76 14.21
C TRP A 257 -5.92 8.20 14.10
N MET A 258 -4.96 7.27 14.11
CA MET A 258 -3.56 7.58 13.91
C MET A 258 -3.31 7.75 12.41
N ILE A 259 -3.16 8.99 11.94
CA ILE A 259 -3.04 9.31 10.51
C ILE A 259 -1.95 10.35 10.34
N ALA A 260 -0.97 10.03 9.49
CA ALA A 260 0.13 10.91 9.17
C ALA A 260 0.37 10.94 7.65
N THR A 261 1.22 11.86 7.20
CA THR A 261 1.56 12.01 5.79
C THR A 261 3.06 12.19 5.60
N PHE A 262 3.62 11.59 4.55
CA PHE A 262 4.92 11.99 4.03
C PHE A 262 4.80 12.44 2.57
N VAL A 263 5.62 13.41 2.18
CA VAL A 263 5.68 13.91 0.80
C VAL A 263 7.02 13.49 0.21
N VAL A 264 6.99 12.72 -0.87
CA VAL A 264 8.16 12.39 -1.68
C VAL A 264 8.39 13.53 -2.67
N GLU A 265 9.51 14.22 -2.54
CA GLU A 265 9.93 15.29 -3.45
C GLU A 265 11.11 14.87 -4.35
N GLU A 266 11.34 15.65 -5.41
CA GLU A 266 12.50 15.42 -6.28
C GLU A 266 13.78 15.38 -5.44
N PRO A 267 14.71 14.44 -5.71
CA PRO A 267 16.00 14.46 -5.05
C PRO A 267 16.65 15.81 -5.34
N LYS A 268 16.96 16.58 -4.29
CA LYS A 268 17.63 17.87 -4.47
C LYS A 268 19.12 17.67 -4.78
N GLY A 269 19.56 16.42 -4.82
CA GLY A 269 20.94 16.00 -5.00
C GLY A 269 21.76 16.31 -3.75
N GLN A 270 22.96 15.71 -3.66
CA GLN A 270 23.94 16.18 -2.69
C GLN A 270 24.27 17.63 -3.07
N VAL A 271 24.01 18.59 -2.18
CA VAL A 271 24.41 19.98 -2.43
C VAL A 271 25.93 19.97 -2.53
N VAL A 272 26.46 20.31 -3.71
CA VAL A 272 27.91 20.38 -3.92
C VAL A 272 28.35 21.83 -3.87
N ALA A 273 29.14 22.18 -2.87
CA ALA A 273 29.82 23.46 -2.80
C ALA A 273 31.21 23.32 -3.44
N ASN A 274 31.44 24.01 -4.56
CA ASN A 274 32.74 23.98 -5.24
C ASN A 274 33.61 25.14 -4.75
N VAL A 275 34.86 24.82 -4.39
CA VAL A 275 35.92 25.77 -4.06
C VAL A 275 37.09 25.51 -5.00
N SER A 276 37.72 26.56 -5.51
CA SER A 276 38.90 26.43 -6.35
C SER A 276 40.11 27.10 -5.74
N ILE A 277 41.28 26.50 -5.92
CA ILE A 277 42.58 27.14 -5.70
C ILE A 277 42.97 27.77 -7.04
N PRO A 278 42.87 29.11 -7.20
CA PRO A 278 43.08 29.75 -8.48
C PRO A 278 44.57 29.77 -8.88
N VAL A 279 44.83 29.97 -10.17
CA VAL A 279 46.18 30.05 -10.73
C VAL A 279 47.00 31.15 -10.02
N GLY A 280 48.23 30.81 -9.66
CA GLY A 280 49.17 31.71 -9.01
C GLY A 280 49.07 31.75 -7.49
N GLY A 281 48.24 30.91 -6.86
CA GLY A 281 48.05 30.81 -5.42
C GLY A 281 49.34 30.44 -4.64
N ASP A 282 50.39 30.03 -5.34
CA ASP A 282 51.76 29.86 -4.83
C ASP A 282 52.48 31.18 -4.49
N ASN A 283 52.00 32.31 -5.03
CA ASN A 283 52.61 33.62 -4.82
C ASN A 283 51.93 34.37 -3.66
N ASN A 284 52.71 34.95 -2.75
CA ASN A 284 52.19 35.74 -1.64
C ASN A 284 52.09 37.22 -2.02
N ILE A 285 51.09 37.57 -2.84
CA ILE A 285 50.83 38.93 -3.30
C ILE A 285 49.68 39.52 -2.48
N GLU A 286 49.84 40.77 -2.04
CA GLU A 286 48.80 41.49 -1.29
C GLU A 286 47.52 41.63 -2.13
N GLY A 287 46.38 41.19 -1.57
CA GLY A 287 45.08 41.21 -2.24
C GLY A 287 44.75 39.97 -3.08
N GLN A 288 45.63 38.97 -3.13
CA GLN A 288 45.40 37.73 -3.85
C GLN A 288 44.34 36.84 -3.19
N ILE A 289 43.54 36.18 -4.02
CA ILE A 289 42.56 35.19 -3.61
C ILE A 289 43.23 33.82 -3.67
N TYR A 290 43.20 33.08 -2.56
CA TYR A 290 43.79 31.73 -2.45
C TYR A 290 42.74 30.60 -2.54
N TYR A 291 41.48 30.94 -2.28
CA TYR A 291 40.32 30.05 -2.44
C TYR A 291 39.17 30.86 -3.05
N GLU A 292 38.49 30.31 -4.05
CA GLU A 292 37.31 30.92 -4.65
C GLU A 292 36.12 29.97 -4.61
N PRO A 293 35.05 30.29 -3.86
CA PRO A 293 34.94 31.44 -2.93
C PRO A 293 35.83 31.27 -1.68
N GLN A 294 36.23 32.39 -1.05
CA GLN A 294 37.07 32.37 0.16
C GLN A 294 36.33 31.91 1.42
N ASN A 295 35.01 32.12 1.45
CA ASN A 295 34.15 31.72 2.55
C ASN A 295 32.95 30.99 1.97
N ILE A 296 32.65 29.82 2.54
CA ILE A 296 31.45 29.06 2.26
C ILE A 296 30.69 28.83 3.57
N ILE A 297 29.36 28.83 3.48
CA ILE A 297 28.49 28.36 4.55
C ILE A 297 27.70 27.23 3.94
N VAL A 298 27.89 26.02 4.47
CA VAL A 298 27.25 24.81 3.99
C VAL A 298 26.40 24.23 5.11
N THR A 299 25.28 23.61 4.75
CA THR A 299 24.49 22.82 5.70
C THR A 299 25.15 21.46 5.90
N LYS A 300 24.80 20.75 6.98
CA LYS A 300 25.09 19.32 7.06
C LYS A 300 24.57 18.61 5.81
N THR A 301 25.23 17.52 5.44
CA THR A 301 25.05 16.70 4.23
C THR A 301 25.46 17.34 2.90
N THR A 302 26.19 18.47 2.93
CA THR A 302 26.80 19.09 1.73
C THR A 302 28.15 18.44 1.44
N ALA A 303 28.44 18.12 0.18
CA ALA A 303 29.79 17.78 -0.27
C ALA A 303 30.54 19.06 -0.65
N VAL A 304 31.67 19.32 -0.01
CA VAL A 304 32.56 20.42 -0.39
C VAL A 304 33.68 19.87 -1.25
N VAL A 305 33.80 20.36 -2.47
CA VAL A 305 34.78 19.90 -3.45
C VAL A 305 35.78 21.02 -3.71
N TRP A 306 37.06 20.78 -3.40
CA TRP A 306 38.17 21.65 -3.75
C TRP A 306 38.86 21.16 -5.01
N THR A 307 39.12 22.07 -5.95
CA THR A 307 39.91 21.80 -7.15
C THR A 307 41.16 22.66 -7.18
N ASN A 308 42.32 22.03 -7.36
CA ASN A 308 43.56 22.76 -7.59
C ASN A 308 43.67 23.20 -9.06
N ASN A 309 43.32 24.45 -9.36
CA ASN A 309 43.48 25.01 -10.70
C ASN A 309 44.88 25.64 -10.91
N ASP A 310 45.72 25.66 -9.88
CA ASP A 310 47.09 26.14 -9.98
C ASP A 310 48.01 25.08 -10.62
N GLN A 311 49.16 25.52 -11.13
CA GLN A 311 50.18 24.63 -11.69
C GLN A 311 51.11 24.06 -10.61
N VAL A 312 51.03 24.60 -9.39
CA VAL A 312 51.81 24.19 -8.23
C VAL A 312 50.99 23.23 -7.36
N VAL A 313 51.68 22.32 -6.69
CA VAL A 313 51.07 21.39 -5.73
C VAL A 313 50.58 22.15 -4.49
N HIS A 314 49.35 21.87 -4.04
CA HIS A 314 48.73 22.52 -2.88
C HIS A 314 48.14 21.48 -1.90
N THR A 315 47.66 21.95 -0.76
CA THR A 315 46.93 21.14 0.23
C THR A 315 45.70 21.90 0.73
N VAL A 316 44.68 21.19 1.16
CA VAL A 316 43.48 21.71 1.83
C VAL A 316 43.37 21.00 3.17
N THR A 317 43.76 21.71 4.21
CA THR A 317 43.96 21.14 5.55
C THR A 317 43.20 21.99 6.58
N SER A 318 42.50 21.33 7.49
CA SER A 318 41.80 22.01 8.59
C SER A 318 42.80 22.79 9.45
N SER A 319 42.55 24.09 9.60
CA SER A 319 43.41 24.97 10.40
C SER A 319 43.10 24.95 11.89
N LEU A 320 41.91 24.49 12.29
CA LEU A 320 41.47 24.45 13.69
C LEU A 320 42.23 23.41 14.50
N ASP A 321 42.57 22.29 13.87
CA ASP A 321 43.19 21.12 14.47
C ASP A 321 44.34 20.56 13.63
N PHE A 322 44.91 21.40 12.75
CA PHE A 322 46.08 21.07 11.95
C PHE A 322 45.95 19.78 11.13
N GLY A 323 44.77 19.55 10.56
CA GLY A 323 44.52 18.44 9.64
C GLY A 323 43.88 17.21 10.28
N GLU A 324 43.58 17.22 11.58
CA GLU A 324 42.88 16.11 12.22
C GLU A 324 41.44 15.94 11.70
N THR A 325 40.70 17.04 11.47
CA THR A 325 39.33 16.96 10.93
C THR A 325 39.34 16.60 9.44
N PHE A 326 40.19 17.25 8.66
CA PHE A 326 40.39 16.92 7.25
C PHE A 326 41.75 17.41 6.75
N ASP A 327 42.36 16.61 5.87
CA ASP A 327 43.56 16.96 5.13
C ASP A 327 43.51 16.28 3.76
N SER A 328 43.58 17.06 2.68
CA SER A 328 43.62 16.53 1.32
C SER A 328 44.91 15.78 1.01
N GLY A 329 45.97 16.01 1.80
CA GLY A 329 47.33 15.74 1.37
C GLY A 329 47.70 16.56 0.13
N LEU A 330 48.78 16.18 -0.54
CA LEU A 330 49.26 16.89 -1.73
C LEU A 330 48.31 16.73 -2.91
N MET A 331 47.82 17.86 -3.43
CA MET A 331 46.98 17.97 -4.61
C MET A 331 47.82 18.55 -5.77
N ASP A 332 48.13 17.72 -6.76
CA ASP A 332 48.76 18.16 -8.01
C ASP A 332 47.83 19.09 -8.81
N ALA A 333 48.34 19.70 -9.88
CA ALA A 333 47.55 20.52 -10.80
C ALA A 333 46.37 19.72 -11.39
N GLY A 334 45.16 20.25 -11.26
CA GLY A 334 43.91 19.58 -11.60
C GLY A 334 43.41 18.57 -10.56
N GLY A 335 44.13 18.39 -9.45
CA GLY A 335 43.74 17.52 -8.36
C GLY A 335 42.45 17.99 -7.66
N VAL A 336 41.67 17.02 -7.17
CA VAL A 336 40.37 17.26 -6.53
C VAL A 336 40.35 16.61 -5.15
N PHE A 337 39.81 17.31 -4.16
CA PHE A 337 39.56 16.81 -2.82
C PHE A 337 38.09 17.05 -2.45
N GLN A 338 37.43 16.05 -1.87
CA GLN A 338 36.03 16.14 -1.43
C GLN A 338 35.94 15.90 0.08
N LEU A 339 35.18 16.74 0.77
CA LEU A 339 34.77 16.56 2.16
C LEU A 339 33.25 16.48 2.25
N ASP A 340 32.74 15.38 2.80
CA ASP A 340 31.33 15.21 3.08
C ASP A 340 31.00 15.71 4.50
N THR A 341 30.14 16.72 4.60
CA THR A 341 29.79 17.36 5.89
C THR A 341 28.68 16.58 6.62
N THR A 342 28.94 15.36 7.06
CA THR A 342 27.99 14.55 7.85
C THR A 342 27.80 15.03 9.30
#